data_AF-A0A6L5YB24-F1
#
_entry.id   AF-A0A6L5YB24-F1
#
_cell.length_a   1.000
_cell.length_b   1.000
_cell.length_c   1.000
_cell.angle_alpha   90.00
_cell.angle_beta   90.00
_cell.angle_gamma   90.00
#
_symmetry.space_group_name_H-M   'P 1'
#
loop_
_entity.id
_entity.type
_entity.pdbx_description
1 polymer ?
#
loop_
_entity_poly.entity_id
_entity_poly.type
_entity_poly.pdbx_seq_one_letter_code
_entity_poly.pdbx_strand_id
1 'polypeptide(L)'
;MRRGSIILTVLIALAAFAVGATYRLYSLVTADVGEIKKTINFDERHGTVNVLVLGVDEVEAVHRSDTIILARIDIDRKTASIMSIPRDTRVSIKGRKQPQKLNHAYAFGGIELLRDTVINLTGVPVNYYLVLNYASFPKIVDAIGGVDIDVPRRMQYTDRAQNLHIDFAPGRRHMNGADGLKYVRFRHDSLGDIGRMKRQQEFAKAFLDKVRSPAILPRIPELIELVLAEIKTDIPVKTALQLAGQLKDMKLSNVRFFTMPGSTAYIDGLSYFVADLQRASQEMDPNSVLSADKDAKDRADPKDTDKPPAPKADAPAGGLPGDLSGIVSRFREPIAILNGTGTPGLGKQVTTLFERAGIAVAFTGNAKHADFRYCLVQYPEKGDPDLAKDLARLCGISEGLVRKANITYPAALVLGKNNSKDVMARIEALLAKRQ
;
A
#
# COMPACT_ATOMS: atom_id res chain seq x y z
N MET A 1 10.46 30.19 -61.40
CA MET A 1 10.73 30.09 -59.96
C MET A 1 11.81 29.05 -59.72
N ARG A 2 12.96 29.43 -59.14
CA ARG A 2 14.12 28.54 -59.00
C ARG A 2 13.82 27.46 -57.95
N ARG A 3 14.13 26.20 -58.25
CA ARG A 3 13.90 25.01 -57.38
C ARG A 3 14.32 25.24 -55.91
N GLY A 4 15.35 26.06 -55.66
CA GLY A 4 15.79 26.43 -54.30
C GLY A 4 14.76 27.25 -53.49
N SER A 5 13.95 28.11 -54.11
CA SER A 5 12.91 28.88 -53.41
C SER A 5 11.73 28.00 -52.99
N ILE A 6 11.41 26.93 -53.74
CA ILE A 6 10.34 26.00 -53.38
C ILE A 6 10.78 25.13 -52.18
N ILE A 7 12.02 24.66 -52.19
CA ILE A 7 12.59 23.86 -51.09
C ILE A 7 12.62 24.67 -49.79
N LEU A 8 13.05 25.94 -49.85
CA LEU A 8 13.11 26.82 -48.69
C LEU A 8 11.72 27.09 -48.09
N THR A 9 10.71 27.35 -48.94
CA THR A 9 9.33 27.57 -48.48
C THR A 9 8.73 26.32 -47.84
N VAL A 10 9.01 25.13 -48.37
CA VAL A 10 8.57 23.86 -47.78
C VAL A 10 9.24 23.62 -46.43
N LEU A 11 10.54 23.90 -46.30
CA LEU A 11 11.26 23.78 -45.02
C LEU A 11 10.72 24.76 -43.96
N ILE A 12 10.41 26.01 -44.34
CA ILE A 12 9.80 26.99 -43.44
C ILE A 12 8.38 26.55 -43.03
N ALA A 13 7.58 26.01 -43.96
CA ALA A 13 6.25 25.51 -43.65
C ALA A 13 6.29 24.30 -42.71
N LEU A 14 7.25 23.37 -42.91
CA LEU A 14 7.47 22.23 -42.03
C LEU A 14 7.96 22.67 -40.63
N ALA A 15 8.86 23.65 -40.57
CA ALA A 15 9.31 24.23 -39.31
C ALA A 15 8.17 24.94 -38.58
N ALA A 16 7.36 25.74 -39.28
CA ALA A 16 6.19 26.41 -38.71
C ALA A 16 5.11 25.42 -38.24
N PHE A 17 4.89 24.33 -39.00
CA PHE A 17 4.01 23.24 -38.60
C PHE A 17 4.55 22.51 -37.36
N ALA A 18 5.84 22.20 -37.32
CA ALA A 18 6.48 21.58 -36.16
C ALA A 18 6.42 22.50 -34.93
N VAL A 19 6.67 23.81 -35.09
CA VAL A 19 6.53 24.81 -34.02
C VAL A 19 5.08 24.94 -33.56
N GLY A 20 4.12 24.97 -34.48
CA GLY A 20 2.69 25.03 -34.15
C GLY A 20 2.18 23.77 -33.45
N ALA A 21 2.61 22.59 -33.91
CA ALA A 21 2.29 21.30 -33.30
C ALA A 21 2.92 21.18 -31.92
N THR A 22 4.21 21.53 -31.77
CA THR A 22 4.89 21.54 -30.47
C THR A 22 4.30 22.57 -29.52
N TYR A 23 3.91 23.75 -30.00
CA TYR A 23 3.21 24.76 -29.19
C TYR A 23 1.83 24.27 -28.73
N ARG A 24 1.05 23.63 -29.61
CA ARG A 24 -0.24 23.01 -29.23
C ARG A 24 -0.06 21.87 -28.24
N LEU A 25 0.96 21.05 -28.42
CA LEU A 25 1.28 19.95 -27.53
C LEU A 25 1.74 20.47 -26.17
N TYR A 26 2.58 21.50 -26.18
CA TYR A 26 3.01 22.22 -25.00
C TYR A 26 1.82 22.82 -24.26
N SER A 27 0.90 23.52 -24.95
CA SER A 27 -0.27 24.14 -24.31
C SER A 27 -1.29 23.13 -23.78
N LEU A 28 -1.37 21.92 -24.35
CA LEU A 28 -2.17 20.83 -23.78
C LEU A 28 -1.56 20.23 -22.51
N VAL A 29 -0.22 20.14 -22.45
CA VAL A 29 0.53 19.61 -21.30
C VAL A 29 0.72 20.67 -20.21
N THR A 30 0.70 21.96 -20.54
CA THR A 30 0.81 23.07 -19.58
C THR A 30 -0.52 23.78 -19.34
N ALA A 31 -1.64 23.17 -19.74
CA ALA A 31 -2.97 23.71 -19.54
C ALA A 31 -3.19 24.04 -18.06
N ASP A 32 -3.66 25.27 -17.81
CA ASP A 32 -4.08 25.73 -16.50
C ASP A 32 -5.26 24.88 -15.97
N VAL A 33 -5.45 24.87 -14.64
CA VAL A 33 -6.47 24.04 -13.98
C VAL A 33 -7.89 24.38 -14.44
N GLY A 34 -8.18 25.66 -14.70
CA GLY A 34 -9.45 26.13 -15.24
C GLY A 34 -9.73 25.63 -16.67
N GLU A 35 -8.71 25.56 -17.53
CA GLU A 35 -8.85 24.96 -18.88
C GLU A 35 -9.01 23.44 -18.83
N ILE A 36 -8.35 22.77 -17.87
CA ILE A 36 -8.52 21.33 -17.65
C ILE A 36 -9.96 21.02 -17.22
N LYS A 37 -10.49 21.76 -16.23
CA LYS A 37 -11.85 21.55 -15.69
C LYS A 37 -12.95 21.71 -16.74
N LYS A 38 -12.73 22.48 -17.80
CA LYS A 38 -13.69 22.63 -18.91
C LYS A 38 -13.80 21.38 -19.80
N THR A 39 -12.80 20.49 -19.77
CA THR A 39 -12.66 19.43 -20.77
C THR A 39 -12.62 18.02 -20.20
N ILE A 40 -12.49 17.88 -18.88
CA ILE A 40 -12.41 16.57 -18.22
C ILE A 40 -13.65 16.31 -17.36
N ASN A 41 -13.99 15.03 -17.18
CA ASN A 41 -14.93 14.61 -16.13
C ASN A 41 -14.18 14.58 -14.80
N PHE A 42 -14.67 15.31 -13.81
CA PHE A 42 -14.10 15.36 -12.47
C PHE A 42 -15.21 15.46 -11.42
N ASP A 43 -14.87 15.11 -10.18
CA ASP A 43 -15.72 15.34 -9.01
C ASP A 43 -15.69 16.83 -8.64
N GLU A 44 -16.72 17.57 -9.09
CA GLU A 44 -16.87 19.01 -8.86
C GLU A 44 -16.82 19.40 -7.39
N ARG A 45 -17.39 18.56 -6.51
CA ARG A 45 -17.48 18.83 -5.08
C ARG A 45 -16.11 18.95 -4.43
N HIS A 46 -15.15 18.17 -4.92
CA HIS A 46 -13.82 18.06 -4.33
C HIS A 46 -12.69 18.52 -5.25
N GLY A 47 -12.99 18.88 -6.50
CA GLY A 47 -11.95 19.22 -7.48
C GLY A 47 -11.04 18.03 -7.79
N THR A 48 -11.56 16.81 -7.77
CA THR A 48 -10.73 15.60 -7.93
C THR A 48 -11.07 14.78 -9.16
N VAL A 49 -10.06 14.19 -9.80
CA VAL A 49 -10.21 13.20 -10.86
C VAL A 49 -9.90 11.84 -10.27
N ASN A 50 -10.89 10.96 -10.30
CA ASN A 50 -10.81 9.63 -9.71
C ASN A 50 -10.71 8.58 -10.81
N VAL A 51 -9.61 7.83 -10.80
CA VAL A 51 -9.28 6.82 -11.80
C VAL A 51 -9.21 5.44 -11.15
N LEU A 52 -10.00 4.51 -11.67
CA LEU A 52 -9.96 3.11 -11.26
C LEU A 52 -8.96 2.33 -12.15
N VAL A 53 -7.93 1.77 -11.54
CA VAL A 53 -6.86 1.03 -12.23
C VAL A 53 -6.99 -0.46 -11.91
N LEU A 54 -7.09 -1.28 -12.95
CA LEU A 54 -7.16 -2.74 -12.85
C LEU A 54 -5.95 -3.40 -13.49
N GLY A 55 -5.33 -4.32 -12.76
CA GLY A 55 -4.46 -5.35 -13.33
C GLY A 55 -5.22 -6.67 -13.45
N VAL A 56 -5.37 -7.17 -14.68
CA VAL A 56 -6.05 -8.44 -14.99
C VAL A 56 -5.07 -9.48 -15.49
N ASP A 57 -5.26 -10.72 -15.02
CA ASP A 57 -4.58 -11.90 -15.55
C ASP A 57 -5.56 -12.60 -16.50
N GLU A 58 -5.28 -12.59 -17.81
CA GLU A 58 -6.15 -13.18 -18.85
C GLU A 58 -5.66 -14.58 -19.27
N VAL A 59 -5.12 -15.36 -18.33
CA VAL A 59 -4.79 -16.76 -18.60
C VAL A 59 -6.07 -17.59 -18.45
N GLU A 60 -6.55 -18.08 -19.61
CA GLU A 60 -7.69 -18.97 -19.90
C GLU A 60 -8.75 -19.22 -18.80
N ALA A 61 -10.00 -18.86 -19.15
CA ALA A 61 -11.27 -19.20 -18.52
C ALA A 61 -11.65 -18.57 -17.16
N VAL A 62 -10.77 -17.82 -16.47
CA VAL A 62 -11.16 -17.11 -15.23
C VAL A 62 -10.62 -15.68 -15.18
N HIS A 63 -11.47 -14.71 -15.54
CA HIS A 63 -11.17 -13.28 -15.43
C HIS A 63 -11.16 -12.81 -13.97
N ARG A 64 -10.02 -12.90 -13.29
CA ARG A 64 -9.85 -12.29 -11.95
C ARG A 64 -9.01 -11.03 -12.06
N SER A 65 -9.53 -9.92 -11.52
CA SER A 65 -8.72 -8.74 -11.23
C SER A 65 -7.84 -9.05 -10.03
N ASP A 66 -6.54 -9.09 -10.25
CA ASP A 66 -5.56 -9.35 -9.21
C ASP A 66 -5.06 -8.08 -8.54
N THR A 67 -5.21 -6.94 -9.22
CA THR A 67 -4.87 -5.62 -8.71
C THR A 67 -6.03 -4.67 -8.94
N ILE A 68 -6.52 -4.04 -7.87
CA ILE A 68 -7.58 -3.02 -7.92
C ILE A 68 -7.04 -1.81 -7.18
N ILE A 69 -6.90 -0.68 -7.87
CA ILE A 69 -6.35 0.56 -7.32
C ILE A 69 -7.33 1.69 -7.61
N LEU A 70 -7.65 2.49 -6.60
CA LEU A 70 -8.37 3.75 -6.76
C LEU A 70 -7.37 4.91 -6.59
N ALA A 71 -7.13 5.65 -7.67
CA ALA A 71 -6.31 6.85 -7.66
C ALA A 71 -7.23 8.08 -7.63
N ARG A 72 -7.05 8.95 -6.64
CA ARG A 72 -7.73 10.24 -6.52
C ARG A 72 -6.73 11.35 -6.70
N ILE A 73 -6.87 12.12 -7.77
CA ILE A 73 -5.97 13.20 -8.17
C ILE A 73 -6.68 14.52 -7.91
N ASP A 74 -6.17 15.30 -6.95
CA ASP A 74 -6.63 16.67 -6.72
C ASP A 74 -5.87 17.61 -7.66
N ILE A 75 -6.60 18.12 -8.67
CA ILE A 75 -6.04 18.99 -9.71
C ILE A 75 -5.83 20.43 -9.21
N ASP A 76 -6.56 20.86 -8.18
CA ASP A 76 -6.42 22.19 -7.60
C ASP A 76 -5.18 22.28 -6.72
N ARG A 77 -4.95 21.25 -5.90
CA ARG A 77 -3.87 21.20 -4.91
C ARG A 77 -2.61 20.50 -5.40
N LYS A 78 -2.66 19.88 -6.57
CA LYS A 78 -1.60 19.02 -7.12
C LYS A 78 -1.16 17.99 -6.08
N THR A 79 -2.12 17.18 -5.61
CA THR A 79 -1.88 16.04 -4.71
C THR A 79 -2.58 14.80 -5.23
N ALA A 80 -2.08 13.61 -4.91
CA ALA A 80 -2.73 12.35 -5.27
C ALA A 80 -2.72 11.34 -4.11
N SER A 81 -3.86 10.69 -3.92
CA SER A 81 -4.04 9.56 -3.00
C SER A 81 -4.32 8.29 -3.82
N ILE A 82 -3.47 7.28 -3.70
CA ILE A 82 -3.51 6.05 -4.48
C ILE A 82 -3.71 4.88 -3.52
N MET A 83 -4.93 4.35 -3.49
CA MET A 83 -5.34 3.28 -2.59
C MET A 83 -5.42 1.94 -3.34
N SER A 84 -4.60 0.98 -2.92
CA SER A 84 -4.77 -0.42 -3.33
C SER A 84 -5.89 -1.07 -2.54
N ILE A 85 -6.89 -1.62 -3.22
CA ILE A 85 -8.05 -2.28 -2.61
C ILE A 85 -7.83 -3.80 -2.69
N PRO A 86 -7.77 -4.52 -1.55
CA PRO A 86 -7.64 -5.97 -1.57
C PRO A 86 -8.76 -6.63 -2.37
N ARG A 87 -8.39 -7.54 -3.28
CA ARG A 87 -9.34 -8.24 -4.16
C ARG A 87 -10.41 -9.05 -3.40
N ASP A 88 -10.07 -9.47 -2.18
CA ASP A 88 -10.92 -10.26 -1.27
C ASP A 88 -11.81 -9.38 -0.38
N THR A 89 -11.87 -8.07 -0.63
CA THR A 89 -12.73 -7.15 0.13
C THR A 89 -14.19 -7.59 0.05
N ARG A 90 -14.84 -7.72 1.21
CA ARG A 90 -16.24 -8.12 1.33
C ARG A 90 -17.13 -6.94 0.95
N VAL A 91 -17.90 -7.10 -0.12
CA VAL A 91 -18.74 -6.05 -0.70
C VAL A 91 -20.11 -6.58 -1.10
N SER A 92 -21.09 -5.69 -1.12
CA SER A 92 -22.38 -5.95 -1.73
C SER A 92 -22.29 -5.67 -3.23
N ILE A 93 -22.52 -6.69 -4.06
CA ILE A 93 -22.48 -6.58 -5.52
C ILE A 93 -23.92 -6.50 -6.04
N LYS A 94 -24.23 -5.50 -6.86
CA LYS A 94 -25.56 -5.33 -7.47
C LYS A 94 -25.98 -6.61 -8.20
N GLY A 95 -27.22 -7.05 -7.98
CA GLY A 95 -27.76 -8.30 -8.54
C GLY A 95 -27.34 -9.58 -7.79
N ARG A 96 -26.61 -9.47 -6.68
CA ARG A 96 -26.26 -10.60 -5.81
C ARG A 96 -26.97 -10.49 -4.46
N LYS A 97 -27.46 -11.62 -3.94
CA LYS A 97 -28.21 -11.68 -2.67
C LYS A 97 -27.34 -11.60 -1.43
N GLN A 98 -26.09 -12.09 -1.52
CA GLN A 98 -25.15 -12.17 -0.40
C GLN A 98 -23.88 -11.38 -0.72
N PRO A 99 -23.21 -10.79 0.30
CA PRO A 99 -21.91 -10.15 0.11
C PRO A 99 -20.86 -11.12 -0.43
N GLN A 100 -20.02 -10.65 -1.34
CA GLN A 100 -18.98 -11.45 -1.99
C GLN A 100 -17.64 -10.70 -2.01
N LYS A 101 -16.61 -11.35 -2.53
CA LYS A 101 -15.30 -10.74 -2.76
C LYS A 101 -15.39 -9.75 -3.91
N LEU A 102 -14.72 -8.61 -3.78
CA LEU A 102 -14.73 -7.52 -4.75
C LEU A 102 -14.34 -7.96 -6.16
N ASN A 103 -13.34 -8.83 -6.30
CA ASN A 103 -12.92 -9.33 -7.61
C ASN A 103 -14.01 -10.10 -8.38
N HIS A 104 -15.03 -10.64 -7.69
CA HIS A 104 -16.14 -11.29 -8.36
C HIS A 104 -16.98 -10.31 -9.18
N ALA A 105 -17.01 -9.01 -8.82
CA ALA A 105 -17.76 -8.01 -9.58
C ALA A 105 -17.26 -7.91 -11.03
N TYR A 106 -15.93 -7.96 -11.23
CA TYR A 106 -15.34 -7.98 -12.57
C TYR A 106 -15.70 -9.26 -13.34
N ALA A 107 -15.63 -10.42 -12.69
CA ALA A 107 -16.02 -11.68 -13.31
C ALA A 107 -17.50 -11.74 -13.71
N PHE A 108 -18.38 -11.02 -13.00
CA PHE A 108 -19.81 -11.04 -13.24
C PHE A 108 -20.31 -10.02 -14.26
N GLY A 109 -19.71 -8.83 -14.30
CA GLY A 109 -20.23 -7.72 -15.12
C GLY A 109 -19.14 -6.83 -15.71
N GLY A 110 -17.90 -7.33 -15.76
CA GLY A 110 -16.76 -6.62 -16.30
C GLY A 110 -16.44 -5.34 -15.52
N ILE A 111 -15.85 -4.38 -16.23
CA ILE A 111 -15.36 -3.14 -15.64
C ILE A 111 -16.48 -2.27 -15.04
N GLU A 112 -17.65 -2.23 -15.68
CA GLU A 112 -18.76 -1.38 -15.22
C GLU A 112 -19.32 -1.84 -13.86
N LEU A 113 -19.55 -3.15 -13.68
CA LEU A 113 -20.03 -3.65 -12.39
C LEU A 113 -18.98 -3.51 -11.30
N LEU A 114 -17.69 -3.67 -11.62
CA LEU A 114 -16.62 -3.42 -10.65
C LEU A 114 -16.57 -1.93 -10.26
N ARG A 115 -16.65 -1.03 -11.23
CA ARG A 115 -16.69 0.43 -11.03
C ARG A 115 -17.82 0.81 -10.07
N ASP A 116 -19.04 0.37 -10.36
CA ASP A 116 -20.21 0.60 -9.49
C ASP A 116 -19.99 0.04 -8.08
N THR A 117 -19.39 -1.14 -7.96
CA THR A 117 -19.13 -1.77 -6.67
C THR A 117 -18.08 -1.01 -5.87
N VAL A 118 -17.04 -0.47 -6.50
CA VAL A 118 -16.03 0.38 -5.86
C VAL A 118 -16.62 1.72 -5.42
N ILE A 119 -17.49 2.33 -6.25
CA ILE A 119 -18.22 3.56 -5.88
C ILE A 119 -19.08 3.30 -4.65
N ASN A 120 -19.85 2.21 -4.64
CA ASN A 120 -20.70 1.87 -3.49
C ASN A 120 -19.91 1.53 -2.23
N LEU A 121 -18.73 0.91 -2.38
CA LEU A 121 -17.86 0.59 -1.25
C LEU A 121 -17.26 1.86 -0.62
N THR A 122 -16.76 2.76 -1.46
CA THR A 122 -15.90 3.88 -1.01
C THR A 122 -16.65 5.20 -0.86
N GLY A 123 -17.80 5.34 -1.50
CA GLY A 123 -18.50 6.62 -1.68
C GLY A 123 -17.78 7.60 -2.60
N VAL A 124 -16.66 7.20 -3.22
CA VAL A 124 -15.87 8.05 -4.12
C VAL A 124 -16.35 7.82 -5.55
N PRO A 125 -16.78 8.87 -6.27
CA PRO A 125 -17.16 8.72 -7.68
C PRO A 125 -15.93 8.31 -8.49
N VAL A 126 -16.10 7.43 -9.48
CA VAL A 126 -15.02 7.08 -10.42
C VAL A 126 -15.31 7.80 -11.73
N ASN A 127 -14.39 8.67 -12.19
CA ASN A 127 -14.55 9.43 -13.43
C ASN A 127 -14.07 8.63 -14.64
N TYR A 128 -13.00 7.86 -14.46
CA TYR A 128 -12.35 7.08 -15.51
C TYR A 128 -11.84 5.74 -15.00
N TYR A 129 -11.56 4.81 -15.92
CA TYR A 129 -10.87 3.58 -15.63
C TYR A 129 -9.74 3.28 -16.62
N LEU A 130 -8.79 2.46 -16.19
CA LEU A 130 -7.86 1.79 -17.09
C LEU A 130 -7.64 0.33 -16.66
N VAL A 131 -7.65 -0.56 -17.63
CA VAL A 131 -7.43 -2.00 -17.45
C VAL A 131 -6.18 -2.39 -18.23
N LEU A 132 -5.19 -2.87 -17.50
CA LEU A 132 -3.94 -3.40 -18.02
C LEU A 132 -3.88 -4.92 -17.83
N ASN A 133 -3.42 -5.63 -18.84
CA ASN A 133 -3.12 -7.06 -18.75
C ASN A 133 -1.60 -7.29 -18.64
N TYR A 134 -1.21 -8.54 -18.42
CA TYR A 134 0.20 -8.92 -18.31
C TYR A 134 0.99 -8.81 -19.61
N ALA A 135 0.33 -8.71 -20.77
CA ALA A 135 1.00 -8.48 -22.05
C ALA A 135 1.30 -6.99 -22.28
N SER A 136 0.41 -6.10 -21.85
CA SER A 136 0.57 -4.64 -21.96
C SER A 136 1.60 -4.11 -20.98
N PHE A 137 1.67 -4.66 -19.77
CA PHE A 137 2.54 -4.14 -18.71
C PHE A 137 4.03 -4.05 -19.13
N PRO A 138 4.67 -5.11 -19.67
CA PRO A 138 6.06 -5.02 -20.09
C PRO A 138 6.30 -3.94 -21.15
N LYS A 139 5.43 -3.86 -22.15
CA LYS A 139 5.53 -2.87 -23.24
C LYS A 139 5.51 -1.44 -22.73
N ILE A 140 4.61 -1.13 -21.79
CA ILE A 140 4.49 0.19 -21.18
C ILE A 140 5.77 0.57 -20.43
N VAL A 141 6.32 -0.37 -19.67
CA VAL A 141 7.56 -0.16 -18.89
C VAL A 141 8.77 -0.01 -19.80
N ASP A 142 8.84 -0.79 -20.88
CA ASP A 142 9.92 -0.70 -21.86
C ASP A 142 9.86 0.60 -22.66
N ALA A 143 8.66 1.11 -22.97
CA ALA A 143 8.47 2.38 -23.67
C ALA A 143 9.09 3.58 -22.91
N ILE A 144 8.99 3.58 -21.58
CA ILE A 144 9.63 4.59 -20.71
C ILE A 144 11.10 4.28 -20.40
N GLY A 145 11.66 3.20 -20.94
CA GLY A 145 13.04 2.78 -20.74
C GLY A 145 13.31 2.22 -19.34
N GLY A 146 12.37 1.44 -18.80
CA GLY A 146 12.51 0.73 -17.51
C GLY A 146 12.48 1.62 -16.27
N VAL A 147 12.52 0.98 -15.10
CA VAL A 147 12.48 1.66 -13.77
C VAL A 147 13.57 1.15 -12.84
N ASP A 148 14.03 2.00 -11.92
CA ASP A 148 15.08 1.63 -10.96
C ASP A 148 14.48 1.29 -9.59
N ILE A 149 14.54 0.00 -9.23
CA ILE A 149 13.98 -0.55 -8.00
C ILE A 149 15.10 -0.95 -7.04
N ASP A 150 14.92 -0.67 -5.76
CA ASP A 150 15.78 -1.24 -4.71
C ASP A 150 15.18 -2.54 -4.20
N VAL A 151 15.84 -3.66 -4.47
CA VAL A 151 15.37 -4.98 -4.04
C VAL A 151 15.85 -5.23 -2.60
N PRO A 152 14.97 -5.25 -1.59
CA PRO A 152 15.39 -5.25 -0.18
C PRO A 152 16.07 -6.56 0.25
N ARG A 153 15.78 -7.67 -0.43
CA ARG A 153 16.32 -9.00 -0.14
C ARG A 153 16.18 -9.90 -1.36
N ARG A 154 16.91 -11.02 -1.38
CA ARG A 154 16.86 -11.95 -2.51
C ARG A 154 15.42 -12.44 -2.73
N MET A 155 14.93 -12.29 -3.95
CA MET A 155 13.62 -12.76 -4.37
C MET A 155 13.83 -13.92 -5.35
N GLN A 156 13.65 -15.14 -4.86
CA GLN A 156 13.81 -16.35 -5.67
C GLN A 156 12.50 -17.13 -5.69
N TYR A 157 11.99 -17.41 -6.88
CA TYR A 157 10.78 -18.21 -7.09
C TYR A 157 10.81 -18.83 -8.48
N THR A 158 10.50 -20.12 -8.56
CA THR A 158 10.36 -20.82 -9.84
C THR A 158 9.02 -21.52 -9.86
N ASP A 159 8.17 -21.13 -10.81
CA ASP A 159 6.91 -21.79 -11.12
C ASP A 159 7.03 -22.47 -12.48
N ARG A 160 7.06 -23.80 -12.48
CA ARG A 160 7.17 -24.57 -13.72
C ARG A 160 5.86 -24.59 -14.50
N ALA A 161 4.71 -24.45 -13.84
CA ALA A 161 3.41 -24.45 -14.51
C ALA A 161 3.17 -23.14 -15.27
N GLN A 162 3.68 -22.03 -14.76
CA GLN A 162 3.59 -20.70 -15.41
C GLN A 162 4.84 -20.31 -16.20
N ASN A 163 5.82 -21.22 -16.33
CA ASN A 163 7.15 -20.94 -16.89
C ASN A 163 7.78 -19.65 -16.33
N LEU A 164 7.59 -19.40 -15.03
CA LEU A 164 7.98 -18.17 -14.35
C LEU A 164 9.21 -18.42 -13.51
N HIS A 165 10.33 -17.82 -13.89
CA HIS A 165 11.55 -17.82 -13.09
C HIS A 165 11.91 -16.41 -12.63
N ILE A 166 12.02 -16.25 -11.32
CA ILE A 166 12.37 -15.03 -10.62
C ILE A 166 13.61 -15.31 -9.78
N ASP A 167 14.69 -14.57 -10.03
CA ASP A 167 15.86 -14.52 -9.15
C ASP A 167 16.43 -13.10 -9.17
N PHE A 168 16.04 -12.30 -8.18
CA PHE A 168 16.58 -10.97 -7.97
C PHE A 168 17.49 -10.96 -6.75
N ALA A 169 18.75 -10.60 -6.95
CA ALA A 169 19.67 -10.29 -5.86
C ALA A 169 19.23 -9.00 -5.13
N PRO A 170 19.57 -8.84 -3.84
CA PRO A 170 19.36 -7.58 -3.14
C PRO A 170 20.11 -6.41 -3.79
N GLY A 171 19.57 -5.20 -3.65
CA GLY A 171 20.18 -3.94 -4.09
C GLY A 171 19.46 -3.25 -5.24
N ARG A 172 20.00 -2.10 -5.64
CA ARG A 172 19.47 -1.27 -6.74
C ARG A 172 19.62 -1.99 -8.07
N ARG A 173 18.54 -2.10 -8.82
CA ARG A 173 18.46 -2.75 -10.12
C ARG A 173 17.59 -1.96 -11.08
N HIS A 174 18.07 -1.85 -12.31
CA HIS A 174 17.26 -1.40 -13.42
C HIS A 174 16.37 -2.55 -13.92
N MET A 175 15.06 -2.35 -13.87
CA MET A 175 14.05 -3.33 -14.28
C MET A 175 13.40 -2.90 -15.60
N ASN A 176 13.58 -3.73 -16.62
CA ASN A 176 12.80 -3.66 -17.86
C ASN A 176 11.37 -4.20 -17.61
N GLY A 177 10.52 -4.21 -18.64
CA GLY A 177 9.13 -4.63 -18.52
C GLY A 177 8.95 -6.07 -18.04
N ALA A 178 9.78 -6.99 -18.53
CA ALA A 178 9.72 -8.40 -18.12
C ALA A 178 10.13 -8.57 -16.65
N ASP A 179 11.23 -7.95 -16.22
CA ASP A 179 11.70 -7.99 -14.83
C ASP A 179 10.75 -7.25 -13.88
N GLY A 180 10.18 -6.13 -14.32
CA GLY A 180 9.16 -5.39 -13.58
C GLY A 180 7.90 -6.22 -13.34
N LEU A 181 7.44 -6.96 -14.38
CA LEU A 181 6.28 -7.83 -14.26
C LEU A 181 6.53 -8.95 -13.24
N LYS A 182 7.72 -9.57 -13.30
CA LYS A 182 8.15 -10.57 -12.30
C LYS A 182 8.17 -9.98 -10.89
N TYR A 183 8.70 -8.77 -10.73
CA TYR A 183 8.77 -8.08 -9.44
C TYR A 183 7.38 -7.89 -8.82
N VAL A 184 6.43 -7.32 -9.57
CA VAL A 184 5.08 -7.05 -9.07
C VAL A 184 4.22 -8.30 -8.88
N ARG A 185 4.60 -9.43 -9.52
CA ARG A 185 3.94 -10.74 -9.36
C ARG A 185 4.54 -11.60 -8.25
N PHE A 186 5.70 -11.26 -7.70
CA PHE A 186 6.34 -12.07 -6.66
C PHE A 186 5.46 -12.16 -5.41
N ARG A 187 5.20 -13.39 -4.93
CA ARG A 187 4.37 -13.70 -3.74
C ARG A 187 5.06 -14.63 -2.73
N HIS A 188 6.26 -15.13 -3.05
CA HIS A 188 6.94 -16.16 -2.24
C HIS A 188 7.69 -15.53 -1.06
N ASP A 189 6.97 -14.74 -0.25
CA ASP A 189 7.42 -14.19 1.01
C ASP A 189 6.43 -14.46 2.15
N SER A 190 6.88 -14.27 3.39
CA SER A 190 6.07 -14.45 4.60
C SER A 190 4.89 -13.46 4.72
N LEU A 191 4.76 -12.52 3.78
CA LEU A 191 3.71 -11.48 3.76
C LEU A 191 2.65 -11.75 2.68
N GLY A 192 2.85 -12.73 1.78
CA GLY A 192 1.89 -13.14 0.75
C GLY A 192 1.35 -11.96 -0.07
N ASP A 193 0.04 -11.77 -0.05
CA ASP A 193 -0.64 -10.71 -0.82
C ASP A 193 -0.33 -9.30 -0.32
N ILE A 194 -0.04 -9.12 0.97
CA ILE A 194 0.38 -7.82 1.53
C ILE A 194 1.76 -7.43 0.99
N GLY A 195 2.69 -8.40 0.94
CA GLY A 195 4.01 -8.20 0.36
C GLY A 195 3.93 -7.82 -1.12
N ARG A 196 3.03 -8.46 -1.87
CA ARG A 196 2.77 -8.13 -3.29
C ARG A 196 2.25 -6.70 -3.45
N MET A 197 1.28 -6.28 -2.65
CA MET A 197 0.74 -4.92 -2.71
C MET A 197 1.81 -3.87 -2.40
N LYS A 198 2.68 -4.12 -1.43
CA LYS A 198 3.81 -3.23 -1.14
C LYS A 198 4.76 -3.08 -2.33
N ARG A 199 5.11 -4.18 -3.00
CA ARG A 199 5.94 -4.15 -4.22
C ARG A 199 5.26 -3.39 -5.36
N GLN A 200 3.96 -3.55 -5.54
CA GLN A 200 3.19 -2.78 -6.53
C GLN A 200 3.25 -1.27 -6.25
N GLN A 201 3.17 -0.86 -4.98
CA GLN A 201 3.31 0.53 -4.57
C GLN A 201 4.73 1.06 -4.81
N GLU A 202 5.75 0.29 -4.43
CA GLU A 202 7.16 0.63 -4.70
C GLU A 202 7.43 0.77 -6.21
N PHE A 203 6.87 -0.14 -7.02
CA PHE A 203 6.95 -0.07 -8.47
C PHE A 203 6.24 1.16 -9.03
N ALA A 204 5.02 1.44 -8.57
CA ALA A 204 4.26 2.61 -9.00
C ALA A 204 4.99 3.93 -8.66
N LYS A 205 5.67 3.99 -7.50
CA LYS A 205 6.51 5.13 -7.13
C LYS A 205 7.70 5.28 -8.08
N ALA A 206 8.44 4.21 -8.36
CA ALA A 206 9.57 4.25 -9.28
C ALA A 206 9.16 4.58 -10.73
N PHE A 207 7.99 4.08 -11.16
CA PHE A 207 7.38 4.42 -12.44
C PHE A 207 7.06 5.91 -12.53
N LEU A 208 6.42 6.47 -11.48
CA LEU A 208 6.12 7.89 -11.42
C LEU A 208 7.39 8.75 -11.43
N ASP A 209 8.42 8.35 -10.69
CA ASP A 209 9.72 9.03 -10.70
C ASP A 209 10.37 9.02 -12.09
N LYS A 210 10.30 7.88 -12.80
CA LYS A 210 10.84 7.74 -14.15
C LYS A 210 10.12 8.62 -15.16
N VAL A 211 8.78 8.61 -15.17
CA VAL A 211 7.95 9.39 -16.11
C VAL A 211 8.19 10.89 -15.96
N ARG A 212 8.58 11.33 -14.76
CA ARG A 212 8.88 12.73 -14.46
C ARG A 212 10.32 13.13 -14.74
N SER A 213 11.18 12.21 -15.14
CA SER A 213 12.57 12.51 -15.42
C SER A 213 12.70 13.44 -16.64
N PRO A 214 13.69 14.35 -16.66
CA PRO A 214 13.90 15.27 -17.79
C PRO A 214 14.03 14.58 -19.15
N ALA A 215 14.49 13.32 -19.16
CA ALA A 215 14.62 12.51 -20.37
C ALA A 215 13.27 12.00 -20.92
N ILE A 216 12.26 11.82 -20.06
CA ILE A 216 10.94 11.29 -20.45
C ILE A 216 9.93 12.41 -20.71
N LEU A 217 10.05 13.56 -20.03
CA LEU A 217 9.10 14.68 -20.19
C LEU A 217 8.82 15.09 -21.64
N PRO A 218 9.81 15.19 -22.56
CA PRO A 218 9.56 15.54 -23.96
C PRO A 218 8.82 14.45 -24.74
N ARG A 219 8.89 13.19 -24.28
CA ARG A 219 8.30 12.00 -24.93
C ARG A 219 6.90 11.67 -24.40
N ILE A 220 6.44 12.34 -23.34
CA ILE A 220 5.13 12.06 -22.71
C ILE A 220 3.99 11.94 -23.73
N PRO A 221 3.86 12.82 -24.73
CA PRO A 221 2.73 12.73 -25.64
C PRO A 221 2.73 11.47 -26.51
N GLU A 222 3.89 11.12 -27.08
CA GLU A 222 4.09 9.88 -27.83
C GLU A 222 3.85 8.65 -26.94
N LEU A 223 4.36 8.69 -25.71
CA LEU A 223 4.19 7.61 -24.74
C LEU A 223 2.73 7.40 -24.34
N ILE A 224 1.95 8.47 -24.18
CA ILE A 224 0.52 8.36 -23.86
C ILE A 224 -0.24 7.67 -24.97
N GLU A 225 0.03 8.01 -26.24
CA GLU A 225 -0.61 7.35 -27.37
C GLU A 225 -0.27 5.85 -27.40
N LEU A 226 1.00 5.49 -27.18
CA LEU A 226 1.45 4.10 -27.11
C LEU A 226 0.78 3.35 -25.95
N VAL A 227 0.75 3.95 -24.76
CA VAL A 227 0.13 3.33 -23.58
C VAL A 227 -1.37 3.13 -23.80
N LEU A 228 -2.09 4.15 -24.27
CA LEU A 228 -3.53 4.07 -24.51
C LEU A 228 -3.90 3.03 -25.57
N ALA A 229 -3.03 2.78 -26.55
CA ALA A 229 -3.22 1.71 -27.54
C ALA A 229 -3.08 0.30 -26.95
N GLU A 230 -2.37 0.15 -25.83
CA GLU A 230 -2.10 -1.14 -25.19
C GLU A 230 -3.06 -1.47 -24.03
N ILE A 231 -3.91 -0.52 -23.60
CA ILE A 231 -4.81 -0.70 -22.47
C ILE A 231 -6.27 -0.49 -22.86
N LYS A 232 -7.20 -1.05 -22.08
CA LYS A 232 -8.63 -0.75 -22.20
C LYS A 232 -8.98 0.39 -21.24
N THR A 233 -9.49 1.51 -21.76
CA THR A 233 -9.78 2.71 -20.96
C THR A 233 -10.90 3.56 -21.58
N ASP A 234 -11.58 4.36 -20.76
CA ASP A 234 -12.51 5.41 -21.17
C ASP A 234 -11.88 6.82 -21.11
N ILE A 235 -10.56 6.93 -20.87
CA ILE A 235 -9.83 8.21 -20.84
C ILE A 235 -9.54 8.69 -22.26
N PRO A 236 -10.05 9.86 -22.69
CA PRO A 236 -9.67 10.45 -23.97
C PRO A 236 -8.19 10.84 -23.99
N VAL A 237 -7.52 10.74 -25.14
CA VAL A 237 -6.09 11.12 -25.31
C VAL A 237 -5.81 12.52 -24.78
N LYS A 238 -6.70 13.49 -25.08
CA LYS A 238 -6.60 14.87 -24.58
C LYS A 238 -6.60 14.94 -23.05
N THR A 239 -7.51 14.20 -22.40
CA THR A 239 -7.60 14.12 -20.93
C THR A 239 -6.33 13.49 -20.35
N ALA A 240 -5.82 12.41 -20.97
CA ALA A 240 -4.59 11.78 -20.53
C ALA A 240 -3.38 12.74 -20.61
N LEU A 241 -3.26 13.52 -21.69
CA LEU A 241 -2.23 14.54 -21.85
C LEU A 241 -2.31 15.63 -20.77
N GLN A 242 -3.53 16.11 -20.48
CA GLN A 242 -3.77 17.11 -19.43
C GLN A 242 -3.43 16.58 -18.03
N LEU A 243 -3.83 15.35 -17.70
CA LEU A 243 -3.49 14.71 -16.43
C LEU A 243 -1.98 14.47 -16.30
N ALA A 244 -1.30 14.05 -17.37
CA ALA A 244 0.15 13.90 -17.37
C ALA A 244 0.88 15.23 -17.16
N GLY A 245 0.35 16.32 -17.73
CA GLY A 245 0.79 17.69 -17.46
C GLY A 245 0.72 18.06 -15.97
N GLN A 246 -0.40 17.74 -15.32
CA GLN A 246 -0.56 17.97 -13.88
C GLN A 246 0.41 17.12 -13.04
N LEU A 247 0.61 15.85 -13.43
CA LEU A 247 1.52 14.93 -12.73
C LEU A 247 2.99 15.35 -12.83
N LYS A 248 3.40 15.98 -13.94
CA LYS A 248 4.74 16.55 -14.10
C LYS A 248 5.07 17.55 -12.98
N ASP A 249 4.12 18.43 -12.67
CA ASP A 249 4.30 19.51 -11.69
C ASP A 249 4.07 19.06 -10.23
N MET A 250 3.37 17.96 -10.01
CA MET A 250 3.00 17.46 -8.68
C MET A 250 4.20 16.86 -7.95
N LYS A 251 4.68 17.40 -6.83
CA LYS A 251 5.83 16.80 -6.09
C LYS A 251 5.58 15.36 -5.66
N LEU A 252 6.61 14.51 -5.61
CA LEU A 252 6.43 13.10 -5.18
C LEU A 252 5.98 13.00 -3.72
N SER A 253 6.37 13.95 -2.87
CA SER A 253 5.87 14.07 -1.49
C SER A 253 4.36 14.33 -1.43
N ASN A 254 3.78 14.87 -2.51
CA ASN A 254 2.34 15.08 -2.65
C ASN A 254 1.61 13.84 -3.19
N VAL A 255 2.27 12.68 -3.26
CA VAL A 255 1.65 11.43 -3.70
C VAL A 255 1.72 10.40 -2.59
N ARG A 256 0.54 10.00 -2.10
CA ARG A 256 0.41 9.00 -1.05
C ARG A 256 -0.06 7.67 -1.64
N PHE A 257 0.74 6.63 -1.43
CA PHE A 257 0.36 5.25 -1.71
C PHE A 257 -0.01 4.56 -0.40
N PHE A 258 -1.14 3.86 -0.37
CA PHE A 258 -1.55 3.06 0.79
C PHE A 258 -2.46 1.91 0.38
N THR A 259 -2.62 0.95 1.29
CA THR A 259 -3.59 -0.13 1.14
C THR A 259 -4.85 0.24 1.89
N MET A 260 -6.03 -0.10 1.35
CA MET A 260 -7.30 0.08 2.04
C MET A 260 -7.18 -0.48 3.46
N PRO A 261 -7.35 0.36 4.50
CA PRO A 261 -7.28 -0.10 5.87
C PRO A 261 -8.41 -1.07 6.17
N GLY A 262 -8.15 -2.02 7.06
CA GLY A 262 -9.08 -3.08 7.38
C GLY A 262 -8.36 -4.31 7.92
N SER A 263 -9.10 -5.40 8.04
CA SER A 263 -8.62 -6.67 8.60
C SER A 263 -9.14 -7.87 7.82
N THR A 264 -8.38 -8.96 7.85
CA THR A 264 -8.88 -10.24 7.35
C THR A 264 -9.87 -10.85 8.33
N ALA A 265 -10.96 -11.43 7.85
CA ALA A 265 -11.94 -12.17 8.65
C ALA A 265 -12.37 -13.46 7.94
N TYR A 266 -12.65 -14.51 8.71
CA TYR A 266 -13.30 -15.70 8.20
C TYR A 266 -14.80 -15.60 8.46
N ILE A 267 -15.59 -15.64 7.39
CA ILE A 267 -17.05 -15.57 7.44
C ILE A 267 -17.56 -16.77 6.65
N ASP A 268 -18.35 -17.63 7.30
CA ASP A 268 -18.87 -18.87 6.72
C ASP A 268 -17.77 -19.78 6.12
N GLY A 269 -16.61 -19.85 6.80
CA GLY A 269 -15.46 -20.66 6.36
C GLY A 269 -14.65 -20.05 5.21
N LEU A 270 -15.05 -18.89 4.67
CA LEU A 270 -14.34 -18.18 3.61
C LEU A 270 -13.55 -17.00 4.17
N SER A 271 -12.31 -16.82 3.70
CA SER A 271 -11.49 -15.66 4.04
C SER A 271 -11.91 -14.44 3.24
N TYR A 272 -12.16 -13.34 3.92
CA TYR A 272 -12.50 -12.02 3.40
C TYR A 272 -11.57 -10.95 3.95
N PHE A 273 -11.48 -9.83 3.24
CA PHE A 273 -10.99 -8.58 3.80
C PHE A 273 -12.17 -7.68 4.18
N VAL A 274 -12.23 -7.20 5.42
CA VAL A 274 -13.25 -6.30 5.94
C VAL A 274 -12.64 -4.90 6.01
N ALA A 275 -13.15 -3.99 5.19
CA ALA A 275 -12.61 -2.64 5.06
C ALA A 275 -13.02 -1.73 6.22
N ASP A 276 -12.08 -0.92 6.70
CA ASP A 276 -12.32 0.23 7.55
C ASP A 276 -12.59 1.45 6.67
N LEU A 277 -13.85 1.68 6.33
CA LEU A 277 -14.25 2.73 5.40
C LEU A 277 -14.02 4.14 5.94
N GLN A 278 -14.07 4.32 7.27
CA GLN A 278 -13.82 5.62 7.88
C GLN A 278 -12.36 6.01 7.71
N ARG A 279 -11.44 5.10 8.06
CA ARG A 279 -10.01 5.35 7.88
C ARG A 279 -9.64 5.43 6.41
N ALA A 280 -10.23 4.60 5.55
CA ALA A 280 -10.02 4.68 4.11
C ALA A 280 -10.40 6.07 3.56
N SER A 281 -11.54 6.61 3.98
CA SER A 281 -12.00 7.95 3.60
C SER A 281 -11.04 9.05 4.08
N GLN A 282 -10.56 8.97 5.33
CA GLN A 282 -9.57 9.91 5.88
C GLN A 282 -8.24 9.88 5.12
N GLU A 283 -7.75 8.69 4.76
CA GLU A 283 -6.49 8.56 4.00
C GLU A 283 -6.64 8.94 2.52
N MET A 284 -7.86 8.83 1.96
CA MET A 284 -8.21 9.31 0.62
C MET A 284 -8.43 10.83 0.55
N ASP A 285 -8.51 11.54 1.68
CA ASP A 285 -8.65 13.00 1.70
C ASP A 285 -7.34 13.66 1.19
N PRO A 286 -7.40 14.53 0.17
CA PRO A 286 -6.24 15.30 -0.30
C PRO A 286 -5.52 16.09 0.80
N ASN A 287 -6.24 16.56 1.83
CA ASN A 287 -5.66 17.25 2.98
C ASN A 287 -4.74 16.34 3.81
N SER A 288 -4.98 15.03 3.81
CA SER A 288 -4.17 14.07 4.55
C SER A 288 -2.74 13.99 4.01
N VAL A 289 -2.55 14.23 2.71
CA VAL A 289 -1.25 14.27 2.05
C VAL A 289 -0.44 15.50 2.50
N LEU A 290 -1.08 16.67 2.52
CA LEU A 290 -0.44 17.94 2.91
C LEU A 290 -0.13 18.02 4.42
N SER A 291 -0.90 17.30 5.23
CA SER A 291 -0.70 17.25 6.69
C SER A 291 0.52 16.42 7.09
N ALA A 292 0.84 15.36 6.32
CA ALA A 292 2.00 14.51 6.58
C ALA A 292 3.34 15.25 6.44
N ASP A 293 3.41 16.30 5.59
CA ASP A 293 4.61 17.13 5.41
C ASP A 293 4.82 18.15 6.53
N LYS A 294 3.77 18.56 7.27
CA LYS A 294 3.92 19.42 8.45
C LYS A 294 4.56 18.66 9.62
N ASP A 295 4.12 17.43 9.85
CA ASP A 295 4.69 16.56 10.89
C ASP A 295 6.13 16.13 10.57
N ALA A 296 6.56 16.18 9.30
CA ALA A 296 7.92 15.88 8.88
C ALA A 296 8.90 17.05 9.10
N LYS A 297 8.42 18.31 9.02
CA LYS A 297 9.25 19.50 9.27
C LYS A 297 9.52 19.74 10.76
N ASP A 298 8.57 19.39 11.63
CA ASP A 298 8.76 19.47 13.09
C ASP A 298 9.71 18.38 13.64
N ARG A 299 10.13 17.43 12.80
CA ARG A 299 11.09 16.36 13.15
C ARG A 299 12.52 16.66 12.70
N ALA A 300 12.75 17.76 11.98
CA ALA A 300 14.06 18.15 11.50
C ALA A 300 14.74 19.15 12.45
N ASP A 301 14.98 18.73 13.69
CA ASP A 301 15.96 19.39 14.57
C ASP A 301 16.97 18.34 15.05
N PRO A 302 18.21 18.33 14.51
CA PRO A 302 19.15 17.23 14.72
C PRO A 302 20.02 17.49 15.95
N LYS A 303 19.54 17.06 17.13
CA LYS A 303 20.41 16.74 18.28
C LYS A 303 19.80 15.59 19.08
N ASP A 304 20.17 14.37 18.74
CA ASP A 304 20.79 13.49 19.72
C ASP A 304 21.46 12.30 19.02
N THR A 305 22.77 12.24 19.16
CA THR A 305 23.57 11.06 18.88
C THR A 305 23.26 10.03 19.96
N ASP A 306 22.85 8.81 19.60
CA ASP A 306 23.44 7.68 20.33
C ASP A 306 23.36 6.32 19.64
N LYS A 307 24.53 5.68 19.69
CA LYS A 307 24.80 4.28 19.34
C LYS A 307 24.08 3.37 20.35
N PRO A 308 23.57 2.19 19.95
CA PRO A 308 22.80 1.35 20.86
C PRO A 308 23.69 0.77 21.99
N PRO A 309 23.32 0.91 23.28
CA PRO A 309 24.01 0.20 24.33
C PRO A 309 23.53 -1.27 24.37
N ALA A 310 24.49 -2.17 24.56
CA ALA A 310 24.23 -3.59 24.77
C ALA A 310 23.49 -3.81 26.11
N PRO A 311 22.52 -4.76 26.20
CA PRO A 311 21.83 -5.01 27.46
C PRO A 311 22.71 -5.87 28.38
N LYS A 312 22.98 -5.37 29.59
CA LYS A 312 23.41 -6.19 30.73
C LYS A 312 22.20 -6.96 31.27
N ALA A 313 22.45 -8.23 31.59
CA ALA A 313 21.49 -9.12 32.21
C ALA A 313 21.43 -8.82 33.71
N ASP A 314 20.32 -8.25 34.18
CA ASP A 314 19.92 -8.31 35.58
C ASP A 314 18.40 -8.49 35.59
N ALA A 315 17.97 -9.73 35.81
CA ALA A 315 16.59 -10.07 36.10
C ALA A 315 16.36 -9.86 37.60
N PRO A 316 15.32 -9.13 38.05
CA PRO A 316 14.79 -9.34 39.38
C PRO A 316 13.87 -10.55 39.32
N ALA A 317 14.26 -11.60 40.04
CA ALA A 317 13.34 -12.60 40.56
C ALA A 317 12.37 -11.91 41.53
N GLY A 318 11.20 -11.51 41.03
CA GLY A 318 10.11 -10.97 41.83
C GLY A 318 8.93 -11.95 41.83
N GLY A 319 8.61 -12.51 42.99
CA GLY A 319 7.49 -13.44 43.19
C GLY A 319 6.15 -12.88 42.69
N LEU A 320 5.26 -13.79 42.27
CA LEU A 320 3.93 -13.43 41.78
C LEU A 320 3.15 -12.66 42.86
N PRO A 321 2.71 -11.40 42.61
CA PRO A 321 1.79 -10.72 43.51
C PRO A 321 0.44 -11.46 43.55
N GLY A 322 -0.13 -11.54 44.75
CA GLY A 322 -1.25 -12.41 45.14
C GLY A 322 -2.64 -12.07 44.61
N ASP A 323 -2.80 -11.36 43.50
CA ASP A 323 -4.11 -11.18 42.85
C ASP A 323 -3.97 -10.95 41.34
N LEU A 324 -3.81 -12.05 40.60
CA LEU A 324 -3.73 -12.02 39.13
C LEU A 324 -5.12 -11.86 38.49
N SER A 325 -6.19 -12.21 39.21
CA SER A 325 -7.58 -11.91 38.82
C SER A 325 -7.82 -10.40 38.74
N GLY A 326 -7.32 -9.65 39.72
CA GLY A 326 -7.33 -8.19 39.73
C GLY A 326 -6.60 -7.60 38.52
N ILE A 327 -5.43 -8.13 38.15
CA ILE A 327 -4.66 -7.66 36.98
C ILE A 327 -5.39 -7.97 35.66
N VAL A 328 -5.93 -9.17 35.48
CA VAL A 328 -6.70 -9.55 34.28
C VAL A 328 -7.93 -8.65 34.12
N SER A 329 -8.62 -8.31 35.22
CA SER A 329 -9.81 -7.45 35.19
C SER A 329 -9.54 -6.00 34.74
N ARG A 330 -8.27 -5.56 34.71
CA ARG A 330 -7.85 -4.23 34.24
C ARG A 330 -7.71 -4.16 32.72
N PHE A 331 -7.62 -5.30 32.03
CA PHE A 331 -7.60 -5.36 30.55
C PHE A 331 -9.02 -5.27 29.98
N ARG A 332 -9.61 -4.07 30.07
CA ARG A 332 -10.93 -3.76 29.49
C ARG A 332 -10.87 -3.48 27.99
N GLU A 333 -9.69 -3.09 27.51
CA GLU A 333 -9.43 -2.85 26.10
C GLU A 333 -8.54 -3.95 25.53
N PRO A 334 -8.77 -4.36 24.26
CA PRO A 334 -8.05 -5.47 23.68
C PRO A 334 -6.62 -5.09 23.31
N ILE A 335 -5.68 -6.00 23.56
CA ILE A 335 -4.24 -5.80 23.32
C ILE A 335 -3.81 -6.41 21.97
N ALA A 336 -2.57 -6.15 21.56
CA ALA A 336 -1.94 -6.83 20.42
C ALA A 336 -0.87 -7.83 20.85
N ILE A 337 -0.70 -8.88 20.07
CA ILE A 337 0.36 -9.87 20.19
C ILE A 337 1.14 -9.93 18.88
N LEU A 338 2.43 -9.63 18.96
CA LEU A 338 3.34 -9.52 17.83
C LEU A 338 4.43 -10.58 17.93
N ASN A 339 4.54 -11.43 16.93
CA ASN A 339 5.58 -12.43 16.83
C ASN A 339 6.89 -11.80 16.33
N GLY A 340 7.83 -11.55 17.26
CA GLY A 340 9.17 -11.07 16.96
C GLY A 340 10.24 -12.16 16.88
N THR A 341 9.85 -13.45 16.90
CA THR A 341 10.78 -14.59 16.95
C THR A 341 11.10 -15.19 15.58
N GLY A 342 10.21 -14.99 14.60
CA GLY A 342 10.24 -15.68 13.32
C GLY A 342 9.71 -17.12 13.35
N THR A 343 9.31 -17.64 14.52
CA THR A 343 8.72 -18.99 14.65
C THR A 343 7.27 -18.98 14.18
N PRO A 344 6.90 -19.72 13.12
CA PRO A 344 5.52 -19.76 12.64
C PRO A 344 4.54 -20.23 13.72
N GLY A 345 3.36 -19.63 13.77
CA GLY A 345 2.28 -20.03 14.68
C GLY A 345 2.43 -19.59 16.14
N LEU A 346 3.59 -19.13 16.58
CA LEU A 346 3.83 -18.74 17.98
C LEU A 346 2.89 -17.61 18.43
N GLY A 347 2.71 -16.56 17.62
CA GLY A 347 1.78 -15.47 17.94
C GLY A 347 0.36 -15.98 18.19
N LYS A 348 -0.12 -16.94 17.38
CA LYS A 348 -1.45 -17.55 17.53
C LYS A 348 -1.57 -18.40 18.79
N GLN A 349 -0.52 -19.16 19.13
CA GLN A 349 -0.48 -19.94 20.38
C GLN A 349 -0.60 -19.03 21.60
N VAL A 350 0.15 -17.93 21.63
CA VAL A 350 0.09 -16.95 22.73
C VAL A 350 -1.28 -16.27 22.76
N THR A 351 -1.86 -15.92 21.61
CA THR A 351 -3.22 -15.37 21.54
C THR A 351 -4.26 -16.28 22.16
N THR A 352 -4.26 -17.57 21.82
CA THR A 352 -5.18 -18.54 22.44
C THR A 352 -5.02 -18.61 23.96
N LEU A 353 -3.79 -18.51 24.47
CA LEU A 353 -3.54 -18.49 25.91
C LEU A 353 -4.10 -17.24 26.59
N PHE A 354 -3.92 -16.07 25.99
CA PHE A 354 -4.42 -14.80 26.54
C PHE A 354 -5.94 -14.72 26.51
N GLU A 355 -6.57 -15.17 25.43
CA GLU A 355 -8.04 -15.22 25.32
C GLU A 355 -8.64 -16.17 26.36
N ARG A 356 -8.04 -17.36 26.55
CA ARG A 356 -8.43 -18.29 27.62
C ARG A 356 -8.25 -17.67 29.01
N ALA A 357 -7.27 -16.79 29.18
CA ALA A 357 -7.04 -16.07 30.43
C ALA A 357 -8.04 -14.93 30.64
N GLY A 358 -8.93 -14.65 29.68
CA GLY A 358 -9.93 -13.58 29.75
C GLY A 358 -9.40 -12.21 29.30
N ILE A 359 -8.28 -12.17 28.58
CA ILE A 359 -7.72 -10.94 28.01
C ILE A 359 -8.02 -10.94 26.52
N ALA A 360 -8.79 -9.95 26.06
CA ALA A 360 -9.12 -9.82 24.66
C ALA A 360 -7.90 -9.42 23.82
N VAL A 361 -7.71 -10.06 22.68
CA VAL A 361 -6.61 -9.77 21.75
C VAL A 361 -7.20 -9.23 20.45
N ALA A 362 -6.99 -7.94 20.18
CA ALA A 362 -7.49 -7.29 18.96
C ALA A 362 -6.63 -7.59 17.74
N PHE A 363 -5.38 -7.98 17.94
CA PHE A 363 -4.45 -8.20 16.84
C PHE A 363 -3.42 -9.26 17.18
N THR A 364 -3.25 -10.19 16.24
CA THR A 364 -2.14 -11.15 16.25
C THR A 364 -1.40 -11.03 14.94
N GLY A 365 -0.10 -10.76 14.99
CA GLY A 365 0.69 -10.57 13.77
C GLY A 365 2.17 -10.81 14.00
N ASN A 366 3.00 -10.42 13.04
CA ASN A 366 4.45 -10.39 13.21
C ASN A 366 4.88 -9.00 13.65
N ALA A 367 5.94 -8.92 14.46
CA ALA A 367 6.58 -7.65 14.77
C ALA A 367 7.32 -7.11 13.54
N LYS A 368 7.70 -5.83 13.57
CA LYS A 368 8.43 -5.17 12.47
C LYS A 368 9.74 -5.89 12.09
N HIS A 369 10.35 -6.57 13.06
CA HIS A 369 11.53 -7.40 12.89
C HIS A 369 11.34 -8.76 13.57
N ALA A 370 12.13 -9.76 13.19
CA ALA A 370 12.05 -11.14 13.70
C ALA A 370 13.28 -11.55 14.54
N ASP A 371 14.08 -10.57 14.97
CA ASP A 371 15.34 -10.73 15.69
C ASP A 371 15.27 -10.27 17.14
N PHE A 372 14.05 -10.07 17.67
CA PHE A 372 13.85 -9.71 19.08
C PHE A 372 14.40 -10.82 19.98
N ARG A 373 15.47 -10.53 20.72
CA ARG A 373 16.07 -11.48 21.67
C ARG A 373 15.16 -11.75 22.87
N TYR A 374 14.53 -10.71 23.39
CA TYR A 374 13.65 -10.78 24.56
C TYR A 374 12.26 -10.25 24.24
N CYS A 375 11.25 -10.81 24.91
CA CYS A 375 9.90 -10.27 24.90
C CYS A 375 9.90 -8.86 25.48
N LEU A 376 9.10 -7.98 24.90
CA LEU A 376 8.95 -6.60 25.35
C LEU A 376 7.50 -6.15 25.20
N VAL A 377 7.14 -5.05 25.86
CA VAL A 377 5.80 -4.47 25.73
C VAL A 377 5.89 -3.09 25.10
N GLN A 378 4.99 -2.82 24.15
CA GLN A 378 4.87 -1.54 23.48
C GLN A 378 3.55 -0.85 23.82
N TYR A 379 3.56 0.48 23.86
CA TYR A 379 2.36 1.29 24.05
C TYR A 379 2.42 2.56 23.16
N PRO A 380 1.28 3.18 22.82
CA PRO A 380 1.22 4.34 21.93
C PRO A 380 2.00 5.54 22.49
N GLU A 381 2.54 6.40 21.62
CA GLU A 381 3.30 7.60 22.06
C GLU A 381 2.50 8.55 22.97
N LYS A 382 1.18 8.62 22.74
CA LYS A 382 0.19 9.38 23.53
C LYS A 382 -0.65 8.49 24.46
N GLY A 383 -0.26 7.23 24.66
CA GLY A 383 -0.99 6.26 25.49
C GLY A 383 -0.53 6.24 26.95
N ASP A 384 -1.41 5.76 27.83
CA ASP A 384 -1.11 5.53 29.24
C ASP A 384 -0.15 4.34 29.41
N PRO A 385 1.03 4.52 30.03
CA PRO A 385 1.99 3.43 30.25
C PRO A 385 1.50 2.37 31.24
N ASP A 386 0.48 2.64 32.06
CA ASP A 386 0.14 1.77 33.19
C ASP A 386 -0.44 0.43 32.74
N LEU A 387 -1.30 0.41 31.71
CA LEU A 387 -1.77 -0.84 31.10
C LEU A 387 -0.62 -1.67 30.52
N ALA A 388 0.39 -1.01 29.94
CA ALA A 388 1.56 -1.67 29.37
C ALA A 388 2.48 -2.23 30.46
N LYS A 389 2.64 -1.52 31.59
CA LYS A 389 3.34 -2.04 32.76
C LYS A 389 2.60 -3.22 33.38
N ASP A 390 1.27 -3.17 33.45
CA ASP A 390 0.48 -4.31 33.93
C ASP A 390 0.63 -5.52 33.02
N LEU A 391 0.66 -5.32 31.70
CA LEU A 391 0.94 -6.38 30.72
C LEU A 391 2.34 -6.96 30.91
N ALA A 392 3.34 -6.11 31.16
CA ALA A 392 4.70 -6.56 31.45
C ALA A 392 4.77 -7.37 32.76
N ARG A 393 4.12 -6.89 33.83
CA ARG A 393 4.00 -7.61 35.11
C ARG A 393 3.28 -8.93 34.97
N LEU A 394 2.24 -9.02 34.14
CA LEU A 394 1.52 -10.25 33.84
C LEU A 394 2.41 -11.26 33.08
N CYS A 395 3.23 -10.76 32.15
CA CYS A 395 4.13 -11.58 31.35
C CYS A 395 5.46 -11.92 32.03
N GLY A 396 5.78 -11.33 33.18
CA GLY A 396 7.10 -11.49 33.82
C GLY A 396 8.22 -10.76 33.06
N ILE A 397 7.88 -9.67 32.37
CA ILE A 397 8.80 -8.83 31.60
C ILE A 397 9.22 -7.64 32.48
N SER A 398 10.52 -7.34 32.52
CA SER A 398 11.06 -6.18 33.26
C SER A 398 10.44 -4.87 32.76
N GLU A 399 10.13 -3.94 33.66
CA GLU A 399 9.57 -2.62 33.29
C GLU A 399 10.53 -1.83 32.35
N GLY A 400 11.84 -2.10 32.40
CA GLY A 400 12.82 -1.53 31.44
C GLY A 400 12.68 -2.01 29.99
N LEU A 401 11.82 -3.01 29.74
CA LEU A 401 11.43 -3.50 28.42
C LEU A 401 10.02 -3.04 28.03
N VAL A 402 9.43 -2.07 28.74
CA VAL A 402 8.20 -1.37 28.32
C VAL A 402 8.60 -0.11 27.57
N ARG A 403 8.15 0.06 26.32
CA ARG A 403 8.60 1.14 25.44
C ARG A 403 7.48 1.79 24.66
N LYS A 404 7.61 3.08 24.39
CA LYS A 404 6.74 3.77 23.43
C LYS A 404 7.00 3.22 22.03
N ALA A 405 5.94 3.07 21.26
CA ALA A 405 6.01 2.74 19.84
C ALA A 405 4.82 3.38 19.10
N ASN A 406 4.99 3.56 17.79
CA ASN A 406 3.88 3.93 16.92
C ASN A 406 2.98 2.70 16.67
N ILE A 407 2.09 2.43 17.61
CA ILE A 407 1.07 1.38 17.58
C ILE A 407 -0.31 1.98 17.91
N THR A 408 -1.37 1.33 17.44
CA THR A 408 -2.76 1.79 17.60
C THR A 408 -3.52 1.07 18.72
N TYR A 409 -2.88 0.10 19.39
CA TYR A 409 -3.44 -0.67 20.50
C TYR A 409 -2.95 -0.08 21.82
N PRO A 410 -3.76 -0.11 22.89
CA PRO A 410 -3.37 0.47 24.17
C PRO A 410 -2.14 -0.23 24.77
N ALA A 411 -1.94 -1.52 24.47
CA ALA A 411 -0.67 -2.20 24.69
C ALA A 411 -0.45 -3.32 23.64
N ALA A 412 0.82 -3.63 23.35
CA ALA A 412 1.22 -4.74 22.49
C ALA A 412 2.36 -5.56 23.11
N LEU A 413 2.18 -6.88 23.22
CA LEU A 413 3.23 -7.82 23.59
C LEU A 413 4.02 -8.22 22.34
N VAL A 414 5.33 -7.98 22.33
CA VAL A 414 6.24 -8.49 21.29
C VAL A 414 6.97 -9.72 21.82
N LEU A 415 6.88 -10.84 21.12
CA LEU A 415 7.48 -12.11 21.50
C LEU A 415 8.95 -12.18 21.06
N GLY A 416 9.85 -12.44 22.00
CA GLY A 416 11.28 -12.63 21.77
C GLY A 416 11.72 -14.09 21.86
N LYS A 417 12.89 -14.38 21.26
CA LYS A 417 13.41 -15.75 21.10
C LYS A 417 13.74 -16.43 22.44
N ASN A 418 14.23 -15.68 23.42
CA ASN A 418 14.83 -16.28 24.62
C ASN A 418 13.82 -16.58 25.74
N ASN A 419 12.71 -15.85 25.83
CA ASN A 419 11.79 -15.90 26.97
C ASN A 419 10.30 -15.96 26.59
N SER A 420 9.96 -16.23 25.33
CA SER A 420 8.56 -16.42 24.92
C SER A 420 7.92 -17.66 25.55
N LYS A 421 8.70 -18.72 25.79
CA LYS A 421 8.26 -19.90 26.54
C LYS A 421 7.92 -19.57 27.99
N ASP A 422 8.73 -18.72 28.64
CA ASP A 422 8.50 -18.31 30.03
C ASP A 422 7.22 -17.49 30.16
N VAL A 423 6.96 -16.59 29.19
CA VAL A 423 5.69 -15.86 29.11
C VAL A 423 4.50 -16.82 29.01
N MET A 424 4.56 -17.82 28.12
CA MET A 424 3.48 -18.81 27.97
C MET A 424 3.27 -19.63 29.24
N ALA A 425 4.33 -20.18 29.83
CA ALA A 425 4.26 -20.95 31.07
C ALA A 425 3.65 -20.13 32.22
N ARG A 426 3.94 -18.83 32.28
CA ARG A 426 3.38 -17.94 33.28
C ARG A 426 1.88 -17.72 33.09
N ILE A 427 1.41 -17.52 31.86
CA ILE A 427 -0.03 -17.40 31.55
C ILE A 427 -0.76 -18.73 31.80
N GLU A 428 -0.16 -19.87 31.44
CA GLU A 428 -0.71 -21.20 31.73
C GLU A 428 -0.87 -21.45 33.23
N ALA A 429 0.10 -21.03 34.04
CA ALA A 429 0.00 -21.11 35.50
C ALA A 429 -1.15 -20.25 36.07
N LEU A 430 -1.56 -19.17 35.38
CA LEU A 430 -2.75 -18.39 35.76
C LEU A 430 -4.03 -19.16 35.48
N LEU A 431 -4.10 -19.82 34.33
CA LEU A 431 -5.26 -20.62 33.95
C LEU A 431 -5.48 -21.78 34.93
N ALA A 432 -4.40 -22.42 35.38
CA ALA A 432 -4.46 -23.53 36.33
C ALA A 432 -4.92 -23.13 37.75
N LYS A 433 -4.74 -21.86 38.15
CA LYS A 433 -5.21 -21.34 39.45
C LYS A 433 -6.67 -20.89 39.44
N ARG A 434 -7.30 -20.85 38.26
CA ARG A 434 -8.67 -20.37 38.04
C ARG A 434 -9.69 -21.51 37.90
N GLN A 435 -9.19 -22.74 37.76
CA GLN A 435 -9.91 -24.01 37.85
C GLN A 435 -9.79 -24.54 39.28
#